data_AF-A0A7D9MAD6-F1
#
_entry.id   AF-A0A7D9MAD6-F1
#
_cell.length_a   1.000
_cell.length_b   1.000
_cell.length_c   1.000
_cell.angle_alpha   90.00
_cell.angle_beta   90.00
_cell.angle_gamma   90.00
#
_symmetry.space_group_name_H-M   'P 1'
#
loop_
_entity.id
_entity.type
_entity.pdbx_description
1 polymer ?
#
loop_
_entity_poly.entity_id
_entity_poly.type
_entity_poly.pdbx_seq_one_letter_code
_entity_poly.pdbx_strand_id
1 'polypeptide(L)'
;MPMGDYEFDDDDGKAAKKKDRGMTPKQALLAWVKSKMPPEIPMNNFTTDWNDGRAIAALVDAVEPGLFPDVDPEDLDPNDAVNNAKKAIETAEKYLGVPPVLDAADMCNPKVDEMSVMTYVSYFPEAKCKAGAPHRPQLPAAAKCSAEGPGVTPEGLVAKQPAPFTVFTAGAGKGTPQVNVFGPERSNITCEVVDNGDKTFSCLYSPPEQGIYDIHIKWKGRHIPKSPFRVKVSSDLDSSKCYAEGPGLQSGIIEHQWTNFTVFTKG
;
A
#
# COMPACT_ATOMS: atom_id res chain seq x y z
N MET A 1 40.47 -67.37 28.39
CA MET A 1 41.44 -67.54 27.28
C MET A 1 41.42 -69.01 26.85
N PRO A 2 41.55 -69.38 25.57
CA PRO A 2 41.93 -68.61 24.35
C PRO A 2 40.72 -68.38 23.39
N MET A 3 40.62 -67.38 22.49
CA MET A 3 41.45 -66.85 21.37
C MET A 3 41.01 -67.43 20.00
N GLY A 4 40.59 -66.56 19.08
CA GLY A 4 40.21 -66.90 17.70
C GLY A 4 39.36 -65.84 17.00
N ASP A 5 40.00 -64.76 16.54
CA ASP A 5 39.44 -63.73 15.66
C ASP A 5 39.08 -64.29 14.28
N TYR A 6 38.01 -63.78 13.63
CA TYR A 6 37.92 -63.59 12.18
C TYR A 6 36.78 -62.61 11.86
N GLU A 7 37.14 -61.40 11.43
CA GLU A 7 36.25 -60.38 10.88
C GLU A 7 35.70 -60.82 9.51
N PHE A 8 34.45 -60.44 9.21
CA PHE A 8 34.04 -60.05 7.86
C PHE A 8 32.95 -58.98 7.98
N ASP A 9 33.32 -57.77 7.56
CA ASP A 9 32.42 -56.67 7.23
C ASP A 9 31.46 -57.11 6.11
N ASP A 10 30.16 -56.84 6.27
CA ASP A 10 29.28 -56.56 5.15
C ASP A 10 28.27 -55.47 5.59
N ASP A 11 28.70 -54.26 5.26
CA ASP A 11 27.86 -53.10 5.00
C ASP A 11 26.70 -53.48 4.07
N ASP A 12 25.48 -53.31 4.55
CA ASP A 12 24.32 -53.09 3.68
C ASP A 12 23.26 -52.29 4.44
N GLY A 13 23.63 -51.05 4.76
CA GLY A 13 22.66 -50.00 5.03
C GLY A 13 21.76 -49.83 3.82
N LYS A 14 20.58 -50.48 3.82
CA LYS A 14 19.49 -50.16 2.89
C LYS A 14 18.97 -48.76 3.19
N ALA A 15 19.68 -47.75 2.70
CA ALA A 15 19.13 -46.45 2.42
C ALA A 15 17.98 -46.65 1.42
N ALA A 16 16.76 -46.59 1.93
CA ALA A 16 15.57 -46.46 1.11
C ALA A 16 15.79 -45.25 0.19
N LYS A 17 16.04 -45.53 -1.10
CA LYS A 17 16.08 -44.51 -2.15
C LYS A 17 14.76 -43.75 -2.08
N LYS A 18 14.80 -42.51 -1.54
CA LYS A 18 13.72 -41.54 -1.68
C LYS A 18 13.48 -41.41 -3.18
N LYS A 19 12.35 -41.94 -3.66
CA LYS A 19 11.85 -41.65 -5.01
C LYS A 19 11.77 -40.14 -5.13
N ASP A 20 12.57 -39.59 -6.04
CA ASP A 20 12.41 -38.23 -6.51
C ASP A 20 10.97 -38.10 -7.01
N ARG A 21 10.09 -37.47 -6.22
CA ARG A 21 8.70 -37.22 -6.62
C ARG A 21 8.76 -36.06 -7.62
N GLY A 22 9.08 -36.38 -8.87
CA GLY A 22 9.00 -35.43 -9.97
C GLY A 22 7.63 -34.75 -9.97
N MET A 23 7.63 -33.43 -10.04
CA MET A 23 6.39 -32.65 -10.16
C MET A 23 5.67 -33.03 -11.44
N THR A 24 4.34 -33.13 -11.38
CA THR A 24 3.54 -33.25 -12.60
C THR A 24 3.63 -31.96 -13.42
N PRO A 25 3.38 -31.98 -14.74
CA PRO A 25 3.35 -30.75 -15.56
C PRO A 25 2.41 -29.67 -14.98
N LYS A 26 1.26 -30.10 -14.44
CA LYS A 26 0.31 -29.22 -13.72
C LYS A 26 0.96 -28.58 -12.49
N GLN A 27 1.63 -29.38 -11.66
CA GLN A 27 2.28 -28.87 -10.44
C GLN A 27 3.43 -27.91 -10.77
N ALA A 28 4.21 -28.22 -11.81
CA ALA A 28 5.27 -27.35 -12.29
C ALA A 28 4.72 -26.01 -12.81
N LEU A 29 3.66 -26.05 -13.63
CA LEU A 29 3.02 -24.83 -14.13
C LEU A 29 2.43 -24.00 -12.99
N LEU A 30 1.73 -24.63 -12.05
CA LEU A 30 1.16 -23.92 -10.89
C LEU A 30 2.24 -23.30 -10.01
N ALA A 31 3.36 -24.01 -9.79
CA ALA A 31 4.50 -23.48 -9.06
C ALA A 31 5.13 -22.28 -9.78
N TRP A 32 5.25 -22.35 -11.10
CA TRP A 32 5.74 -21.25 -11.92
C TRP A 32 4.83 -20.03 -11.82
N VAL A 33 3.50 -20.20 -11.99
CA VAL A 33 2.52 -19.12 -11.84
C VAL A 33 2.64 -18.50 -10.45
N LYS A 34 2.64 -19.31 -9.38
CA LYS A 34 2.82 -18.84 -8.00
C LYS A 34 4.09 -18.02 -7.79
N SER A 35 5.19 -18.35 -8.47
CA SER A 35 6.46 -17.61 -8.37
C SER A 35 6.43 -16.24 -9.02
N LYS A 36 5.48 -16.00 -9.93
CA LYS A 36 5.31 -14.74 -10.66
C LYS A 36 4.25 -13.84 -10.03
N MET A 37 3.19 -14.44 -9.51
CA MET A 37 2.00 -13.72 -9.06
C MET A 37 2.27 -12.89 -7.79
N PRO A 38 1.61 -11.74 -7.64
CA PRO A 38 1.65 -10.97 -6.40
C PRO A 38 1.04 -11.77 -5.24
N PRO A 39 1.53 -11.61 -3.99
CA PRO A 39 1.05 -12.37 -2.83
C PRO A 39 -0.43 -12.13 -2.49
N GLU A 40 -1.04 -11.09 -3.05
CA GLU A 40 -2.45 -10.73 -2.92
C GLU A 40 -3.40 -11.61 -3.72
N ILE A 41 -2.91 -12.26 -4.79
CA ILE A 41 -3.73 -13.08 -5.67
C ILE A 41 -3.44 -14.55 -5.38
N PRO A 42 -4.30 -15.24 -4.60
CA PRO A 42 -4.07 -16.62 -4.25
C PRO A 42 -4.26 -17.51 -5.48
N MET A 43 -3.25 -18.31 -5.79
CA MET A 43 -3.30 -19.29 -6.87
C MET A 43 -3.25 -20.69 -6.31
N ASN A 44 -4.26 -21.50 -6.54
CA ASN A 44 -4.42 -22.87 -6.04
C ASN A 44 -4.89 -23.84 -7.13
N ASN A 45 -5.61 -23.34 -8.14
CA ASN A 45 -6.17 -24.14 -9.23
C ASN A 45 -6.04 -23.45 -10.59
N PHE A 46 -6.44 -24.17 -11.64
CA PHE A 46 -6.62 -23.65 -12.99
C PHE A 46 -8.11 -23.60 -13.37
N THR A 47 -8.96 -23.25 -12.42
CA THR A 47 -10.41 -23.11 -12.63
C THR A 47 -10.89 -21.81 -11.98
N THR A 48 -11.41 -21.89 -10.75
CA THR A 48 -12.12 -20.80 -10.09
C THR A 48 -11.26 -19.58 -9.77
N ASP A 49 -9.95 -19.77 -9.55
CA ASP A 49 -9.03 -18.65 -9.21
C ASP A 49 -8.85 -17.66 -10.37
N TRP A 50 -9.24 -18.06 -11.58
CA TRP A 50 -9.14 -17.25 -12.80
C TRP A 50 -10.45 -16.55 -13.14
N ASN A 51 -11.54 -16.88 -12.45
CA ASN A 51 -12.87 -16.50 -12.89
C ASN A 51 -13.18 -15.01 -12.73
N ASP A 52 -12.48 -14.29 -11.84
CA ASP A 52 -12.64 -12.84 -11.65
C ASP A 52 -11.81 -11.99 -12.63
N GLY A 53 -11.04 -12.63 -13.51
CA GLY A 53 -10.16 -12.00 -14.49
C GLY A 53 -8.94 -11.28 -13.90
N ARG A 54 -8.78 -11.23 -12.57
CA ARG A 54 -7.65 -10.55 -11.90
C ARG A 54 -6.39 -11.39 -12.00
N ALA A 55 -6.53 -12.72 -11.92
CA ALA A 55 -5.39 -13.63 -12.02
C ALA A 55 -4.68 -13.55 -13.38
N ILE A 56 -5.44 -13.50 -14.49
CA ILE A 56 -4.85 -13.37 -15.83
C ILE A 56 -4.25 -11.99 -16.07
N ALA A 57 -4.90 -10.92 -15.59
CA ALA A 57 -4.33 -9.57 -15.66
C ALA A 57 -3.01 -9.47 -14.90
N ALA A 58 -2.94 -10.06 -13.69
CA ALA A 58 -1.74 -10.12 -12.89
C ALA A 58 -0.65 -11.00 -13.51
N LEU A 59 -1.00 -12.10 -14.17
CA LEU A 59 -0.02 -12.91 -14.87
C LEU A 59 0.62 -12.15 -16.03
N VAL A 60 -0.19 -11.43 -16.82
CA VAL A 60 0.30 -10.60 -17.94
C VAL A 60 1.28 -9.54 -17.43
N ASP A 61 0.91 -8.82 -16.37
CA ASP A 61 1.77 -7.81 -15.76
C ASP A 61 3.00 -8.43 -15.06
N ALA A 62 2.90 -9.62 -14.48
CA ALA A 62 4.04 -10.30 -13.86
C ALA A 62 5.06 -10.85 -14.86
N VAL A 63 4.61 -11.20 -16.09
CA VAL A 63 5.51 -11.59 -17.18
C VAL A 63 6.24 -10.38 -17.74
N GLU A 64 5.56 -9.25 -17.90
CA GLU A 64 6.16 -7.99 -18.33
C GLU A 64 5.63 -6.83 -17.46
N PRO A 65 6.38 -6.40 -16.43
CA PRO A 65 5.92 -5.39 -15.47
C PRO A 65 5.54 -4.06 -16.14
N GLY A 66 4.30 -3.63 -15.92
CA GLY A 66 3.75 -2.38 -16.45
C GLY A 66 3.15 -2.52 -17.84
N LEU A 67 3.07 -3.74 -18.39
CA LEU A 67 2.41 -4.00 -19.67
C LEU A 67 0.89 -3.85 -19.60
N PHE A 68 0.32 -4.01 -18.40
CA PHE A 68 -1.11 -3.81 -18.18
C PHE A 68 -1.38 -2.32 -17.83
N PRO A 69 -1.99 -1.53 -18.72
CA PRO A 69 -1.77 -0.08 -18.75
C PRO A 69 -2.64 0.75 -17.79
N ASP A 70 -3.85 0.29 -17.45
CA ASP A 70 -4.91 1.16 -16.91
C ASP A 70 -5.05 1.13 -15.38
N VAL A 71 -4.83 -0.02 -14.74
CA VAL A 71 -4.91 -0.19 -13.29
C VAL A 71 -4.03 -1.36 -12.87
N ASP A 72 -3.48 -1.33 -11.66
CA ASP A 72 -2.76 -2.50 -11.15
C ASP A 72 -3.77 -3.66 -11.01
N PRO A 73 -3.41 -4.89 -11.41
CA PRO A 73 -4.34 -6.03 -11.37
C PRO A 73 -4.98 -6.30 -10.00
N GLU A 74 -4.32 -5.88 -8.92
CA GLU A 74 -4.84 -5.98 -7.55
C GLU A 74 -6.05 -5.06 -7.28
N ASP A 75 -6.18 -3.96 -8.03
CA ASP A 75 -7.25 -2.95 -7.89
C ASP A 75 -8.41 -3.14 -8.86
N LEU A 76 -8.33 -4.11 -9.77
CA LEU A 76 -9.43 -4.46 -10.67
C LEU A 76 -10.68 -4.88 -9.88
N ASP A 77 -11.86 -4.43 -10.31
CA ASP A 77 -13.13 -4.83 -9.73
C ASP A 77 -13.40 -6.31 -10.05
N PRO A 78 -13.48 -7.20 -9.04
CA PRO A 78 -13.75 -8.62 -9.27
C PRO A 78 -15.11 -8.91 -9.91
N ASN A 79 -16.06 -7.95 -9.84
CA ASN A 79 -17.37 -8.10 -10.49
C ASN A 79 -17.33 -7.81 -11.99
N ASP A 80 -16.27 -7.16 -12.49
CA ASP A 80 -16.07 -6.86 -13.91
C ASP A 80 -15.25 -7.93 -14.63
N ALA A 81 -15.44 -9.19 -14.19
CA ALA A 81 -14.60 -10.34 -14.52
C ALA A 81 -14.26 -10.50 -16.00
N VAL A 82 -15.29 -10.51 -16.86
CA VAL A 82 -15.13 -10.74 -18.30
C VAL A 82 -14.33 -9.60 -18.95
N ASN A 83 -14.55 -8.36 -18.53
CA ASN A 83 -13.79 -7.23 -19.07
C ASN A 83 -12.33 -7.24 -18.58
N ASN A 84 -12.10 -7.62 -17.33
CA ASN A 84 -10.74 -7.83 -16.79
C ASN A 84 -9.98 -8.86 -17.62
N ALA A 85 -10.57 -10.04 -17.81
CA ALA A 85 -9.98 -11.13 -18.57
C ALA A 85 -9.78 -10.75 -20.05
N LYS A 86 -10.77 -10.10 -20.67
CA LYS A 86 -10.70 -9.66 -22.06
C LYS A 86 -9.53 -8.70 -22.30
N LYS A 87 -9.38 -7.67 -21.47
CA LYS A 87 -8.24 -6.73 -21.56
C LYS A 87 -6.91 -7.46 -21.42
N ALA A 88 -6.81 -8.41 -20.50
CA ALA A 88 -5.57 -9.17 -20.26
C ALA A 88 -5.22 -10.06 -21.45
N ILE A 89 -6.18 -10.80 -21.99
CA ILE A 89 -6.00 -11.70 -23.14
C ILE A 89 -5.60 -10.90 -24.38
N GLU A 90 -6.30 -9.80 -24.68
CA GLU A 90 -5.96 -8.91 -25.80
C GLU A 90 -4.55 -8.31 -25.66
N THR A 91 -4.16 -7.94 -24.43
CA THR A 91 -2.80 -7.43 -24.13
C THR A 91 -1.73 -8.51 -24.34
N ALA A 92 -2.00 -9.74 -23.87
CA ALA A 92 -1.10 -10.88 -24.04
C ALA A 92 -0.91 -11.25 -25.51
N GLU A 93 -1.98 -11.28 -26.29
CA GLU A 93 -1.92 -11.52 -27.73
C GLU A 93 -1.11 -10.45 -28.45
N LYS A 94 -1.46 -9.19 -28.18
CA LYS A 94 -0.88 -8.05 -28.87
C LYS A 94 0.61 -7.91 -28.57
N TYR A 95 1.02 -8.01 -27.31
CA TYR A 95 2.37 -7.66 -26.89
C TYR A 95 3.23 -8.81 -26.38
N LEU A 96 2.65 -9.93 -25.92
CA LEU A 96 3.42 -11.11 -25.49
C LEU A 96 3.43 -12.24 -26.55
N GLY A 97 2.62 -12.11 -27.60
CA GLY A 97 2.50 -13.13 -28.65
C GLY A 97 1.78 -14.41 -28.19
N VAL A 98 1.04 -14.34 -27.10
CA VAL A 98 0.25 -15.47 -26.58
C VAL A 98 -1.04 -15.60 -27.38
N PRO A 99 -1.29 -16.72 -28.07
CA PRO A 99 -2.50 -16.87 -28.88
C PRO A 99 -3.76 -16.98 -27.99
N PRO A 100 -4.87 -16.29 -28.33
CA PRO A 100 -6.10 -16.30 -27.54
C PRO A 100 -6.90 -17.60 -27.74
N VAL A 101 -6.32 -18.74 -27.33
CA VAL A 101 -6.95 -20.08 -27.47
C VAL A 101 -8.08 -20.34 -26.48
N LEU A 102 -8.26 -19.44 -25.51
CA LEU A 102 -9.36 -19.42 -24.55
C LEU A 102 -9.92 -18.00 -24.51
N ASP A 103 -11.23 -17.84 -24.67
CA ASP A 103 -11.86 -16.53 -24.60
C ASP A 103 -12.12 -16.07 -23.15
N ALA A 104 -12.39 -14.79 -23.00
CA ALA A 104 -12.58 -14.17 -21.70
C ALA A 104 -13.82 -14.68 -20.96
N ALA A 105 -14.92 -14.96 -21.66
CA ALA A 105 -16.16 -15.42 -21.03
C ALA A 105 -16.02 -16.86 -20.53
N ASP A 106 -15.34 -17.70 -21.30
CA ASP A 106 -15.03 -19.08 -20.95
C ASP A 106 -14.03 -19.16 -19.79
N MET A 107 -12.97 -18.34 -19.78
CA MET A 107 -12.06 -18.24 -18.63
C MET A 107 -12.79 -17.80 -17.35
N CYS A 108 -13.75 -16.89 -17.47
CA CYS A 108 -14.55 -16.39 -16.36
C CYS A 108 -15.69 -17.33 -15.93
N ASN A 109 -15.91 -18.44 -16.64
CA ASN A 109 -16.99 -19.37 -16.35
C ASN A 109 -16.69 -20.19 -15.07
N PRO A 110 -17.60 -20.22 -14.07
CA PRO A 110 -17.46 -21.07 -12.89
C PRO A 110 -17.31 -22.57 -13.18
N LYS A 111 -17.68 -23.00 -14.39
CA LYS A 111 -17.58 -24.39 -14.87
C LYS A 111 -16.48 -24.57 -15.91
N VAL A 112 -15.53 -23.65 -16.00
CA VAL A 112 -14.41 -23.74 -16.94
C VAL A 112 -13.64 -25.06 -16.74
N ASP A 113 -13.26 -25.67 -17.85
CA ASP A 113 -12.43 -26.88 -17.82
C ASP A 113 -10.98 -26.52 -17.44
N GLU A 114 -10.39 -27.33 -16.56
CA GLU A 114 -9.04 -27.09 -16.04
C GLU A 114 -7.97 -27.20 -17.13
N MET A 115 -8.13 -28.13 -18.07
CA MET A 115 -7.17 -28.28 -19.17
C MET A 115 -7.23 -27.09 -20.11
N SER A 116 -8.40 -26.48 -20.32
CA SER A 116 -8.53 -25.26 -21.13
C SER A 116 -7.70 -24.11 -20.55
N VAL A 117 -7.84 -23.83 -19.24
CA VAL A 117 -7.05 -22.78 -18.56
C VAL A 117 -5.57 -23.14 -18.54
N MET A 118 -5.20 -24.38 -18.22
CA MET A 118 -3.81 -24.83 -18.26
C MET A 118 -3.19 -24.68 -19.65
N THR A 119 -3.93 -25.03 -20.71
CA THR A 119 -3.47 -24.93 -22.09
C THR A 119 -3.13 -23.48 -22.41
N TYR A 120 -4.02 -22.54 -22.09
CA TYR A 120 -3.77 -21.12 -22.30
C TYR A 120 -2.61 -20.58 -21.44
N VAL A 121 -2.56 -20.93 -20.15
CA VAL A 121 -1.52 -20.44 -19.23
C VAL A 121 -0.13 -21.01 -19.59
N SER A 122 -0.07 -22.19 -20.22
CA SER A 122 1.20 -22.83 -20.61
C SER A 122 1.98 -22.10 -21.70
N TYR A 123 1.39 -21.11 -22.38
CA TYR A 123 2.10 -20.25 -23.34
C TYR A 123 2.94 -19.15 -22.66
N PHE A 124 2.62 -18.75 -21.43
CA PHE A 124 3.27 -17.61 -20.77
C PHE A 124 4.75 -17.82 -20.37
N PRO A 125 5.22 -19.01 -19.94
CA PRO A 125 6.62 -19.23 -19.60
C PRO A 125 7.61 -18.91 -20.73
N GLU A 126 7.20 -19.07 -21.98
CA GLU A 126 8.02 -18.82 -23.17
C GLU A 126 7.70 -17.47 -23.86
N ALA A 127 6.71 -16.74 -23.33
CA ALA A 127 6.24 -15.50 -23.93
C ALA A 127 7.31 -14.41 -23.86
N LYS A 128 7.41 -13.62 -24.93
CA LYS A 128 8.39 -12.54 -25.06
C LYS A 128 7.69 -11.25 -25.42
N CYS A 129 8.02 -10.18 -24.70
CA CYS A 129 7.48 -8.86 -24.98
C CYS A 129 7.95 -8.36 -26.36
N LYS A 130 6.99 -7.91 -27.18
CA LYS A 130 7.24 -7.30 -28.50
C LYS A 130 7.71 -5.85 -28.32
N ALA A 131 8.58 -5.39 -29.24
CA ALA A 131 9.06 -4.01 -29.23
C ALA A 131 7.91 -3.00 -29.39
N GLY A 132 7.97 -1.89 -28.64
CA GLY A 132 6.94 -0.84 -28.67
C GLY A 132 5.71 -1.13 -27.83
N ALA A 133 5.78 -2.12 -26.93
CA ALA A 133 4.73 -2.34 -25.95
C ALA A 133 4.55 -1.12 -25.03
N PRO A 134 3.31 -0.75 -24.68
CA PRO A 134 3.03 0.36 -23.81
C PRO A 134 3.38 -0.05 -22.38
N HIS A 135 4.55 0.34 -21.91
CA HIS A 135 4.88 0.24 -20.49
C HIS A 135 4.30 1.45 -19.77
N ARG A 136 3.41 1.21 -18.81
CA ARG A 136 3.09 2.20 -17.80
C ARG A 136 4.41 2.65 -17.15
N PRO A 137 4.63 3.96 -16.93
CA PRO A 137 5.71 4.39 -16.07
C PRO A 137 5.50 3.73 -14.70
N GLN A 138 6.41 2.85 -14.29
CA GLN A 138 6.39 2.24 -12.97
C GLN A 138 6.64 3.35 -11.94
N LEU A 139 5.58 4.09 -11.61
CA LEU A 139 5.61 5.10 -10.59
C LEU A 139 5.94 4.40 -9.28
N PRO A 140 6.87 4.96 -8.47
CA PRO A 140 7.12 4.40 -7.15
C PRO A 140 5.80 4.23 -6.41
N ALA A 141 5.60 3.11 -5.69
CA ALA A 141 4.36 2.86 -4.95
C ALA A 141 3.90 4.07 -4.11
N ALA A 142 4.85 4.81 -3.53
CA ALA A 142 4.57 6.03 -2.77
C ALA A 142 3.89 7.15 -3.57
N ALA A 143 4.16 7.24 -4.88
CA ALA A 143 3.55 8.24 -5.77
C ALA A 143 2.05 8.00 -6.00
N LYS A 144 1.54 6.81 -5.66
CA LYS A 144 0.12 6.47 -5.74
C LYS A 144 -0.63 6.77 -4.43
N CYS A 145 0.09 7.05 -3.34
CA CYS A 145 -0.52 7.45 -2.08
C CYS A 145 -0.95 8.91 -2.10
N SER A 146 -1.94 9.26 -1.28
CA SER A 146 -2.29 10.65 -0.98
C SER A 146 -2.62 10.79 0.51
N ALA A 147 -2.63 12.02 1.02
CA ALA A 147 -3.08 12.32 2.37
C ALA A 147 -4.00 13.54 2.34
N GLU A 148 -5.13 13.45 3.04
CA GLU A 148 -6.15 14.50 3.10
C GLU A 148 -6.76 14.60 4.50
N GLY A 149 -7.22 15.79 4.87
CA GLY A 149 -7.86 16.06 6.16
C GLY A 149 -7.23 17.23 6.91
N PRO A 150 -7.86 17.69 8.01
CA PRO A 150 -7.42 18.85 8.77
C PRO A 150 -5.94 18.81 9.22
N GLY A 151 -5.42 17.63 9.54
CA GLY A 151 -4.02 17.44 9.97
C GLY A 151 -2.96 17.66 8.89
N VAL A 152 -3.35 17.81 7.62
CA VAL A 152 -2.43 18.06 6.50
C VAL A 152 -2.81 19.30 5.68
N THR A 153 -3.82 20.06 6.10
CA THR A 153 -4.17 21.35 5.49
C THR A 153 -3.25 22.46 5.98
N PRO A 154 -2.81 23.40 5.11
CA PRO A 154 -1.84 24.43 5.51
C PRO A 154 -2.25 25.31 6.69
N GLU A 155 -3.55 25.50 6.90
CA GLU A 155 -4.14 26.35 7.94
C GLU A 155 -5.39 25.68 8.54
N GLY A 156 -5.89 26.23 9.66
CA GLY A 156 -7.12 25.79 10.31
C GLY A 156 -6.92 24.94 11.58
N LEU A 157 -5.68 24.59 11.93
CA LEU A 157 -5.37 23.90 13.17
C LEU A 157 -5.12 24.86 14.33
N VAL A 158 -5.54 24.42 15.52
CA VAL A 158 -5.38 25.13 16.79
C VAL A 158 -4.55 24.25 17.74
N ALA A 159 -3.66 24.87 18.52
CA ALA A 159 -2.86 24.16 19.52
C ALA A 159 -3.76 23.36 20.48
N LYS A 160 -3.27 22.19 20.92
CA LYS A 160 -3.93 21.22 21.82
C LYS A 160 -5.20 20.57 21.26
N GLN A 161 -5.66 20.94 20.06
CA GLN A 161 -6.79 20.28 19.41
C GLN A 161 -6.32 19.09 18.57
N PRO A 162 -7.10 18.00 18.50
CA PRO A 162 -6.76 16.86 17.65
C PRO A 162 -6.78 17.25 16.16
N ALA A 163 -5.77 16.81 15.43
CA ALA A 163 -5.56 17.10 14.01
C ALA A 163 -5.66 15.80 13.17
N PRO A 164 -6.88 15.34 12.84
CA PRO A 164 -7.08 14.11 12.09
C PRO A 164 -6.73 14.29 10.61
N PHE A 165 -6.20 13.24 9.98
CA PHE A 165 -6.09 13.13 8.53
C PHE A 165 -6.08 11.67 8.10
N THR A 166 -6.37 11.40 6.83
CA THR A 166 -6.43 10.06 6.26
C THR A 166 -5.37 9.92 5.16
N VAL A 167 -4.61 8.83 5.20
CA VAL A 167 -3.70 8.45 4.11
C VAL A 167 -4.37 7.40 3.24
N PHE A 168 -4.50 7.68 1.95
CA PHE A 168 -5.05 6.77 0.95
C PHE A 168 -3.91 6.05 0.25
N THR A 169 -4.04 4.73 0.09
CA THR A 169 -2.96 3.86 -0.42
C THR A 169 -3.41 2.93 -1.54
N ALA A 170 -4.52 3.25 -2.20
CA ALA A 170 -5.02 2.52 -3.36
C ALA A 170 -3.92 2.41 -4.45
N GLY A 171 -3.65 1.20 -4.92
CA GLY A 171 -2.59 0.88 -5.89
C GLY A 171 -1.15 0.98 -5.40
N ALA A 172 -0.90 1.35 -4.14
CA ALA A 172 0.44 1.42 -3.58
C ALA A 172 0.97 0.06 -3.06
N GLY A 173 0.19 -1.02 -3.24
CA GLY A 173 0.39 -2.35 -2.68
C GLY A 173 0.22 -2.38 -1.14
N LYS A 174 0.62 -3.48 -0.50
CA LYS A 174 0.61 -3.58 0.98
C LYS A 174 1.76 -2.82 1.63
N GLY A 175 1.50 -2.27 2.82
CA GLY A 175 2.47 -1.57 3.65
C GLY A 175 1.81 -0.82 4.78
N THR A 176 2.61 -0.14 5.60
CA THR A 176 2.13 0.79 6.64
C THR A 176 2.78 2.14 6.37
N PRO A 177 2.03 3.25 6.41
CA PRO A 177 2.62 4.56 6.21
C PRO A 177 3.49 4.92 7.42
N GLN A 178 4.67 5.47 7.14
CA GLN A 178 5.54 6.04 8.17
C GLN A 178 5.22 7.52 8.27
N VAL A 179 4.65 7.93 9.41
CA VAL A 179 4.28 9.31 9.68
C VAL A 179 5.21 9.88 10.75
N ASN A 180 5.92 10.95 10.43
CA ASN A 180 6.75 11.71 11.37
C ASN A 180 6.30 13.16 11.37
N VAL A 181 5.91 13.68 12.53
CA VAL A 181 5.45 15.07 12.68
C VAL A 181 6.55 15.85 13.42
N PHE A 182 7.12 16.85 12.76
CA PHE A 182 8.10 17.74 13.37
C PHE A 182 7.48 19.10 13.64
N GLY A 183 7.47 19.53 14.90
CA GLY A 183 7.00 20.84 15.30
C GLY A 183 8.09 21.91 15.29
N PRO A 184 7.78 23.09 15.86
CA PRO A 184 8.75 24.14 16.10
C PRO A 184 9.98 23.58 16.83
N GLU A 185 11.16 24.12 16.50
CA GLU A 185 12.46 23.68 17.04
C GLU A 185 12.80 22.19 16.80
N ARG A 186 12.18 21.55 15.80
CA ARG A 186 12.35 20.13 15.47
C ARG A 186 11.93 19.19 16.61
N SER A 187 10.96 19.62 17.43
CA SER A 187 10.26 18.73 18.36
C SER A 187 9.56 17.60 17.59
N ASN A 188 9.63 16.36 18.09
CA ASN A 188 8.98 15.22 17.45
C ASN A 188 7.64 14.96 18.14
N ILE A 189 6.56 14.96 17.37
CA ILE A 189 5.20 14.73 17.87
C ILE A 189 4.76 13.32 17.46
N THR A 190 4.27 12.55 18.43
CA THR A 190 3.70 11.24 18.18
C THR A 190 2.42 11.39 17.35
N CYS A 191 2.34 10.64 16.26
CA CYS A 191 1.12 10.48 15.48
C CYS A 191 0.62 9.04 15.64
N GLU A 192 -0.64 8.91 16.02
CA GLU A 192 -1.34 7.63 15.99
C GLU A 192 -1.69 7.29 14.55
N VAL A 193 -1.54 6.04 14.16
CA VAL A 193 -1.84 5.53 12.82
C VAL A 193 -2.65 4.25 12.98
N VAL A 194 -3.86 4.23 12.44
CA VAL A 194 -4.80 3.10 12.50
C VAL A 194 -5.10 2.63 11.08
N ASP A 195 -4.90 1.35 10.81
CA ASP A 195 -5.30 0.70 9.55
C ASP A 195 -6.81 0.43 9.57
N ASN A 196 -7.53 0.96 8.58
CA ASN A 196 -8.97 0.79 8.46
C ASN A 196 -9.35 -0.51 7.71
N GLY A 197 -8.39 -1.23 7.12
CA GLY A 197 -8.62 -2.47 6.38
C GLY A 197 -9.20 -2.30 4.98
N ASP A 198 -9.34 -1.04 4.50
CA ASP A 198 -9.94 -0.66 3.23
C ASP A 198 -8.96 0.11 2.31
N LYS A 199 -7.65 -0.12 2.51
CA LYS A 199 -6.55 0.63 1.84
C LYS A 199 -6.44 2.09 2.29
N THR A 200 -7.04 2.45 3.42
CA THR A 200 -6.88 3.76 4.07
C THR A 200 -6.32 3.64 5.48
N PHE A 201 -5.61 4.68 5.93
CA PHE A 201 -5.05 4.78 7.28
C PHE A 201 -5.50 6.06 7.94
N SER A 202 -6.18 5.93 9.08
CA SER A 202 -6.60 7.06 9.92
C SER A 202 -5.41 7.50 10.78
N CYS A 203 -5.00 8.75 10.65
CA CYS A 203 -3.88 9.33 11.38
C CYS A 203 -4.35 10.46 12.29
N LEU A 204 -3.81 10.54 13.50
CA LEU A 204 -4.17 11.55 14.48
C LEU A 204 -2.94 12.03 15.25
N TYR A 205 -2.74 13.35 15.31
CA TYR A 205 -1.77 13.95 16.21
C TYR A 205 -2.37 15.19 16.90
N SER A 206 -1.75 15.63 17.98
CA SER A 206 -2.16 16.83 18.72
C SER A 206 -0.96 17.78 18.86
N PRO A 207 -0.91 18.92 18.15
CA PRO A 207 0.18 19.87 18.26
C PRO A 207 0.14 20.55 19.64
N PRO A 208 1.20 20.48 20.47
CA PRO A 208 1.17 21.02 21.82
C PRO A 208 1.17 22.55 21.86
N GLU A 209 1.82 23.18 20.88
CA GLU A 209 2.04 24.63 20.83
C GLU A 209 1.76 25.19 19.43
N GLN A 210 1.57 26.51 19.35
CA GLN A 210 1.44 27.21 18.08
C GLN A 210 2.76 27.19 17.30
N GLY A 211 2.67 27.25 15.96
CA GLY A 211 3.84 27.34 15.11
C GLY A 211 3.70 26.57 13.80
N ILE A 212 4.83 26.35 13.13
CA ILE A 212 4.90 25.63 11.86
C ILE A 212 5.32 24.19 12.13
N TYR A 213 4.55 23.26 11.60
CA TYR A 213 4.79 21.83 11.66
C TYR A 213 5.05 21.28 10.26
N ASP A 214 6.03 20.40 10.13
CA ASP A 214 6.32 19.65 8.90
C ASP A 214 5.94 18.17 9.13
N ILE A 215 4.90 17.70 8.43
CA ILE A 215 4.41 16.33 8.50
C ILE A 215 5.01 15.52 7.35
N HIS A 216 5.93 14.62 7.70
CA HIS A 216 6.58 13.72 6.76
C HIS A 216 5.82 12.41 6.70
N ILE A 217 5.17 12.16 5.57
CA ILE A 217 4.50 10.89 5.27
C ILE A 217 5.32 10.14 4.23
N LYS A 218 5.72 8.91 4.55
CA LYS A 218 6.46 8.00 3.66
C LYS A 218 5.73 6.68 3.48
N TRP A 219 5.84 6.12 2.30
CA TRP A 219 5.38 4.78 1.94
C TRP A 219 6.55 3.96 1.40
N LYS A 220 6.81 2.78 1.99
CA LYS A 220 7.96 1.92 1.64
C LYS A 220 9.28 2.69 1.57
N GLY A 221 9.51 3.57 2.55
CA GLY A 221 10.72 4.39 2.68
C GLY A 221 10.79 5.63 1.77
N ARG A 222 9.81 5.87 0.89
CA ARG A 222 9.78 7.04 -0.02
C ARG A 222 8.67 8.02 0.35
N HIS A 223 8.91 9.31 0.15
CA HIS A 223 7.89 10.35 0.37
C HIS A 223 6.71 10.17 -0.58
N ILE A 224 5.49 10.34 -0.06
CA ILE A 224 4.28 10.44 -0.88
C ILE A 224 4.20 11.83 -1.54
N PRO A 225 3.39 12.01 -2.60
CA PRO A 225 3.13 13.33 -3.17
C PRO A 225 2.74 14.36 -2.11
N LYS A 226 3.25 15.59 -2.26
CA LYS A 226 3.07 16.73 -1.32
C LYS A 226 3.75 16.58 0.05
N SER A 227 4.36 15.44 0.36
CA SER A 227 5.16 15.26 1.57
C SER A 227 6.54 15.92 1.41
N PRO A 228 7.02 16.70 2.40
CA PRO A 228 6.37 17.00 3.67
C PRO A 228 5.23 18.02 3.56
N PHE A 229 4.17 17.82 4.34
CA PHE A 229 3.06 18.76 4.45
C PHE A 229 3.40 19.81 5.50
N ARG A 230 3.44 21.08 5.08
CA ARG A 230 3.69 22.20 5.97
C ARG A 230 2.38 22.79 6.49
N VAL A 231 2.20 22.76 7.80
CA VAL A 231 0.95 23.17 8.47
C VAL A 231 1.22 24.23 9.52
N LYS A 232 0.40 25.27 9.53
CA LYS A 232 0.43 26.36 10.52
C LYS A 232 -0.64 26.12 11.58
N VAL A 233 -0.20 26.03 12.83
CA VAL A 233 -1.04 25.87 14.02
C VAL A 233 -1.15 27.22 14.73
N SER A 234 -2.38 27.68 14.96
CA SER A 234 -2.64 28.91 15.73
C SER A 234 -2.70 28.63 17.23
N SER A 235 -2.57 29.69 18.03
CA SER A 235 -2.83 29.60 19.47
C SER A 235 -4.29 29.21 19.73
N ASP A 236 -4.50 28.47 20.82
CA ASP A 236 -5.79 28.25 21.46
C ASP A 236 -6.30 29.51 22.19
N LEU A 237 -5.42 30.47 22.44
CA LEU A 237 -5.73 31.75 23.07
C LEU A 237 -6.20 32.74 22.00
N ASP A 238 -7.50 33.01 22.01
CA ASP A 238 -8.05 34.15 21.29
C ASP A 238 -7.76 35.43 22.09
N SER A 239 -6.64 36.09 21.79
CA SER A 239 -6.25 37.33 22.47
C SER A 239 -7.25 38.46 22.30
N SER A 240 -8.17 38.38 21.33
CA SER A 240 -9.28 39.35 21.18
C SER A 240 -10.32 39.24 22.29
N LYS A 241 -10.32 38.16 23.07
CA LYS A 241 -11.17 37.97 24.25
C LYS A 241 -10.55 38.49 25.55
N CYS A 242 -9.30 38.94 25.51
CA CYS A 242 -8.65 39.60 26.63
C CYS A 242 -8.88 41.11 26.52
N TYR A 243 -9.47 41.71 27.54
CA TYR A 243 -9.62 43.16 27.62
C TYR A 243 -9.32 43.63 29.04
N ALA A 244 -8.92 44.89 29.18
CA ALA A 244 -8.68 45.50 30.47
C ALA A 244 -9.58 46.74 30.60
N GLU A 245 -10.22 46.88 31.76
CA GLU A 245 -11.05 48.03 32.07
C GLU A 245 -10.75 48.53 33.48
N GLY A 246 -10.85 49.85 33.66
CA GLY A 246 -10.70 50.47 34.96
C GLY A 246 -10.34 51.95 34.89
N PRO A 247 -10.50 52.67 36.01
CA PRO A 247 -10.22 54.11 36.09
C PRO A 247 -8.75 54.44 35.78
N GLY A 248 -7.83 53.48 35.95
CA GLY A 248 -6.41 53.63 35.62
C GLY A 248 -6.07 53.55 34.13
N LEU A 249 -7.05 53.21 33.27
CA LEU A 249 -6.88 53.15 31.81
C LEU A 249 -7.60 54.30 31.08
N GLN A 250 -8.26 55.20 31.81
CA GLN A 250 -8.99 56.35 31.26
C GLN A 250 -8.11 57.61 31.23
N SER A 251 -8.43 58.54 30.33
CA SER A 251 -7.81 59.87 30.28
C SER A 251 -8.21 60.70 31.51
N GLY A 252 -7.26 61.34 32.19
CA GLY A 252 -7.51 62.25 33.32
C GLY A 252 -7.04 61.75 34.70
N ILE A 253 -5.96 60.97 34.74
CA ILE A 253 -5.37 60.50 36.01
C ILE A 253 -4.73 61.68 36.76
N ILE A 254 -5.02 61.79 38.06
CA ILE A 254 -4.55 62.86 38.94
C ILE A 254 -3.19 62.46 39.53
N GLU A 255 -2.23 63.40 39.50
CA GLU A 255 -0.91 63.20 40.10
C GLU A 255 -1.01 62.92 41.62
N HIS A 256 -0.18 61.99 42.11
CA HIS A 256 -0.16 61.50 43.50
C HIS A 256 -1.40 60.72 44.00
N GLN A 257 -2.31 60.29 43.12
CA GLN A 257 -3.38 59.34 43.50
C GLN A 257 -3.17 57.96 42.89
N TRP A 258 -3.41 56.94 43.71
CA TRP A 258 -3.39 55.55 43.26
C TRP A 258 -4.66 55.26 42.47
N THR A 259 -4.50 54.60 41.33
CA THR A 259 -5.61 54.13 40.50
C THR A 259 -5.48 52.64 40.27
N ASN A 260 -6.56 52.00 39.82
CA ASN A 260 -6.59 50.58 39.56
C ASN A 260 -7.16 50.29 38.16
N PHE A 261 -6.88 49.10 37.66
CA PHE A 261 -7.57 48.53 36.53
C PHE A 261 -7.59 47.02 36.69
N THR A 262 -8.56 46.39 36.04
CA THR A 262 -8.79 44.95 36.08
C THR A 262 -8.56 44.40 34.68
N VAL A 263 -7.75 43.34 34.59
CA VAL A 263 -7.55 42.61 33.34
C VAL A 263 -8.48 41.40 33.34
N PHE A 264 -9.30 41.30 32.30
CA PHE A 264 -10.20 40.18 32.08
C PHE A 264 -9.58 39.24 31.05
N THR A 265 -9.33 38.01 31.46
CA THR A 265 -8.90 36.91 30.59
C THR A 265 -9.95 35.81 30.67
N LYS A 266 -10.54 35.42 29.54
CA LYS A 266 -11.29 34.16 29.44
C LYS A 266 -10.41 33.11 28.78
N GLY A 267 -9.85 32.23 29.60
CA GLY A 267 -9.29 30.95 29.16
C GLY A 267 -10.40 29.94 28.90
#